data_AF-A0A959S0M4-F1
#
_entry.id   AF-A0A959S0M4-F1
#
_cell.length_a   1.000
_cell.length_b   1.000
_cell.length_c   1.000
_cell.angle_alpha   90.00
_cell.angle_beta   90.00
_cell.angle_gamma   90.00
#
_symmetry.space_group_name_H-M   'P 1'
#
loop_
_entity.id
_entity.type
_entity.pdbx_description
1 polymer ?
#
loop_
_entity_poly.entity_id
_entity_poly.type
_entity_poly.pdbx_seq_one_letter_code
_entity_poly.pdbx_strand_id
1 'polypeptide(L)'
;NRPFNDKRSFKYNVDDYNEYFMNQLFELLTEYGPIHEVWFDGAHPKRKGDQKYTYNQWYDLIRKIAPDAVIFGKGPDVRWCGNEAGETRKSEWSVIPINGTPENWDWPDMTDDDLGSLSKINKCLESGGFLHWYPAETNTSIRDGWFWRNENQHVKTVDEILNVWYNSVGGNSVFLLNIPPNNKGLLAKRDVQVLQDIGNILNKTFSKNLAIGAQVKASSFKDEIHKPENIIDGNLNTCWMTKDWENNAELFISLPEKQKFNRIVLQEQIQDYSQRISEFEIEAMIDNEWVKIANGTTIGYKKICRTSTITADKIKIKILDSRVSPTINNFGLYFEEIQVSNPIISRDKNGLVSIHCNPSGPIIKYSTDGTEPNSNSKIFNKPLKFPTGVIINAIAFDS
;
A
#
# COMPACT_ATOMS: atom_id res chain seq x y z
N ASN A 1 -2.49 10.08 -45.33
CA ASN A 1 -3.74 10.17 -44.54
C ASN A 1 -3.66 9.19 -43.40
N ARG A 2 -3.57 9.66 -42.14
CA ARG A 2 -3.68 8.79 -40.97
C ARG A 2 -5.16 8.36 -40.82
N PRO A 3 -5.44 7.09 -40.49
CA PRO A 3 -6.82 6.60 -40.37
C PRO A 3 -7.52 7.05 -39.07
N PHE A 4 -6.85 7.81 -38.21
CA PHE A 4 -7.35 8.24 -36.91
C PHE A 4 -8.43 9.31 -37.02
N ASN A 5 -9.41 9.27 -36.12
CA ASN A 5 -10.43 10.31 -35.98
C ASN A 5 -9.78 11.62 -35.53
N ASP A 6 -8.81 11.55 -34.62
CA ASP A 6 -8.01 12.70 -34.20
C ASP A 6 -7.11 13.20 -35.35
N LYS A 7 -7.20 14.50 -35.65
CA LYS A 7 -6.48 15.18 -36.74
C LYS A 7 -5.32 16.05 -36.28
N ARG A 8 -5.04 16.10 -34.97
CA ARG A 8 -3.88 16.83 -34.44
C ARG A 8 -2.61 16.25 -35.04
N SER A 9 -1.64 17.12 -35.31
CA SER A 9 -0.34 16.74 -35.85
C SER A 9 0.77 17.38 -35.03
N PHE A 10 1.77 16.58 -34.71
CA PHE A 10 2.94 17.01 -33.95
C PHE A 10 4.20 16.73 -34.78
N LYS A 11 5.25 17.54 -34.58
CA LYS A 11 6.54 17.37 -35.25
C LYS A 11 7.61 17.18 -34.19
N TYR A 12 8.33 16.06 -34.28
CA TYR A 12 9.44 15.70 -33.41
C TYR A 12 10.65 15.32 -34.25
N ASN A 13 11.84 15.55 -33.74
CA ASN A 13 13.09 15.06 -34.32
C ASN A 13 13.55 13.85 -33.51
N VAL A 14 13.30 12.66 -34.04
CA VAL A 14 13.51 11.37 -33.37
C VAL A 14 13.94 10.32 -34.40
N ASP A 15 14.49 9.20 -33.95
CA ASP A 15 14.81 8.07 -34.83
C ASP A 15 13.56 7.24 -35.22
N ASP A 16 13.76 6.26 -36.11
CA ASP A 16 12.69 5.42 -36.67
C ASP A 16 11.88 4.69 -35.59
N TYR A 17 12.54 4.18 -34.53
CA TYR A 17 11.84 3.46 -33.46
C TYR A 17 10.98 4.40 -32.63
N ASN A 18 11.52 5.56 -32.25
CA ASN A 18 10.78 6.56 -31.50
C ASN A 18 9.62 7.13 -32.33
N GLU A 19 9.79 7.34 -33.64
CA GLU A 19 8.68 7.72 -34.52
C GLU A 19 7.60 6.63 -34.54
N TYR A 20 7.98 5.37 -34.73
CA TYR A 20 7.07 4.23 -34.69
C TYR A 20 6.30 4.17 -33.36
N PHE A 21 7.00 4.23 -32.23
CA PHE A 21 6.41 4.14 -30.91
C PHE A 21 5.49 5.33 -30.60
N MET A 22 5.89 6.55 -30.95
CA MET A 22 5.06 7.75 -30.77
C MET A 22 3.80 7.71 -31.64
N ASN A 23 3.84 7.10 -32.82
CA ASN A 23 2.64 6.89 -33.63
C ASN A 23 1.70 5.86 -32.98
N GLN A 24 2.21 4.82 -32.33
CA GLN A 24 1.38 3.90 -31.52
C GLN A 24 0.78 4.60 -30.30
N LEU A 25 1.56 5.41 -29.58
CA LEU A 25 1.05 6.24 -28.48
C LEU A 25 -0.07 7.16 -28.96
N PHE A 26 0.12 7.84 -30.10
CA PHE A 26 -0.92 8.70 -30.66
C PHE A 26 -2.21 7.92 -30.93
N GLU A 27 -2.13 6.76 -31.59
CA GLU A 27 -3.28 5.90 -31.86
C GLU A 27 -4.00 5.48 -30.57
N LEU A 28 -3.26 4.91 -29.61
CA LEU A 28 -3.83 4.38 -28.37
C LEU A 28 -4.48 5.47 -27.51
N LEU A 29 -3.85 6.64 -27.43
CA LEU A 29 -4.30 7.73 -26.56
C LEU A 29 -5.39 8.61 -27.19
N THR A 30 -5.76 8.39 -28.46
CA THR A 30 -6.80 9.18 -29.14
C THR A 30 -7.99 8.36 -29.61
N GLU A 31 -7.81 7.06 -29.88
CA GLU A 31 -8.88 6.23 -30.47
C GLU A 31 -9.55 5.27 -29.47
N TYR A 32 -9.07 5.20 -28.22
CA TYR A 32 -9.57 4.26 -27.20
C TYR A 32 -10.24 4.94 -25.99
N GLY A 33 -10.65 6.21 -26.16
CA GLY A 33 -11.28 7.00 -25.11
C GLY A 33 -10.29 7.56 -24.08
N PRO A 34 -10.78 8.08 -22.94
CA PRO A 34 -9.92 8.63 -21.90
C PRO A 34 -8.97 7.57 -21.33
N ILE A 35 -7.68 7.89 -21.32
CA ILE A 35 -6.63 7.07 -20.73
C ILE A 35 -6.13 7.75 -19.47
N HIS A 36 -6.11 7.01 -18.36
CA HIS A 36 -5.68 7.53 -17.04
C HIS A 36 -4.25 7.15 -16.68
N GLU A 37 -3.65 6.19 -17.40
CA GLU A 37 -2.29 5.74 -17.11
C GLU A 37 -1.59 5.19 -18.35
N VAL A 38 -0.31 5.53 -18.50
CA VAL A 38 0.62 4.97 -19.49
C VAL A 38 1.76 4.30 -18.73
N TRP A 39 1.88 2.98 -18.89
CA TRP A 39 2.80 2.17 -18.10
C TRP A 39 4.06 1.81 -18.91
N PHE A 40 5.18 2.47 -18.60
CA PHE A 40 6.46 2.21 -19.28
C PHE A 40 7.34 1.27 -18.46
N ASP A 41 7.32 0.00 -18.84
CA ASP A 41 8.16 -1.05 -18.26
C ASP A 41 9.65 -0.73 -18.44
N GLY A 42 10.43 -0.87 -17.35
CA GLY A 42 11.87 -0.69 -17.35
C GLY A 42 12.66 -1.94 -17.74
N ALA A 43 12.03 -3.11 -17.83
CA ALA A 43 12.69 -4.38 -18.11
C ALA A 43 13.31 -4.39 -19.52
N HIS A 44 14.65 -4.41 -19.56
CA HIS A 44 15.39 -4.47 -20.82
C HIS A 44 16.46 -5.59 -20.81
N PRO A 45 16.06 -6.87 -20.75
CA PRO A 45 16.98 -8.00 -20.52
C PRO A 45 17.89 -8.34 -21.72
N LYS A 46 17.58 -7.82 -22.91
CA LYS A 46 18.41 -7.99 -24.11
C LYS A 46 18.77 -6.62 -24.66
N ARG A 47 19.86 -6.03 -24.16
CA ARG A 47 20.47 -4.77 -24.65
C ARG A 47 21.08 -4.89 -26.06
N LYS A 48 20.43 -5.62 -26.96
CA LYS A 48 20.85 -5.71 -28.35
C LYS A 48 20.20 -4.54 -29.09
N GLY A 49 21.01 -3.68 -29.71
CA GLY A 49 20.53 -2.66 -30.65
C GLY A 49 20.73 -1.19 -30.23
N ASP A 50 21.31 -0.90 -29.06
CA ASP A 50 21.68 0.45 -28.61
C ASP A 50 20.58 1.52 -28.76
N GLN A 51 19.30 1.10 -28.70
CA GLN A 51 18.16 1.99 -28.86
C GLN A 51 18.17 3.07 -27.79
N LYS A 52 18.10 4.34 -28.21
CA LYS A 52 17.96 5.48 -27.32
C LYS A 52 16.52 5.95 -27.32
N TYR A 53 15.85 5.84 -26.19
CA TYR A 53 14.46 6.28 -26.08
C TYR A 53 14.41 7.79 -25.87
N THR A 54 13.54 8.47 -26.62
CA THR A 54 13.32 9.91 -26.51
C THR A 54 12.16 10.18 -25.56
N TYR A 55 12.32 9.77 -24.30
CA TYR A 55 11.27 9.80 -23.29
C TYR A 55 10.63 11.18 -23.13
N ASN A 56 11.41 12.26 -23.17
CA ASN A 56 10.87 13.62 -23.06
C ASN A 56 9.89 13.97 -24.18
N GLN A 57 10.16 13.52 -25.42
CA GLN A 57 9.23 13.67 -26.53
C GLN A 57 7.99 12.80 -26.34
N TRP A 58 8.12 11.60 -25.76
CA TRP A 58 6.99 10.74 -25.44
C TRP A 58 6.10 11.39 -24.37
N TYR A 59 6.68 11.91 -23.30
CA TYR A 59 5.95 12.62 -22.24
C TYR A 59 5.25 13.86 -22.78
N ASP A 60 5.96 14.69 -23.58
CA ASP A 60 5.37 15.88 -24.20
C ASP A 60 4.16 15.53 -25.08
N LEU A 61 4.25 14.44 -25.86
CA LEU A 61 3.11 13.96 -26.65
C LEU A 61 1.95 13.54 -25.74
N ILE A 62 2.21 12.69 -24.73
CA ILE A 62 1.18 12.20 -23.78
C ILE A 62 0.48 13.38 -23.12
N ARG A 63 1.22 14.36 -22.57
CA ARG A 63 0.64 15.53 -21.90
C ARG A 63 -0.23 16.39 -22.83
N LYS A 64 0.05 16.41 -24.14
CA LYS A 64 -0.76 17.15 -25.12
C LYS A 64 -2.05 16.42 -25.49
N ILE A 65 -2.09 15.10 -25.42
CA ILE A 65 -3.22 14.30 -25.95
C ILE A 65 -4.05 13.59 -24.88
N ALA A 66 -3.44 13.24 -23.76
CA ALA A 66 -4.05 12.62 -22.58
C ALA A 66 -3.48 13.28 -21.30
N PRO A 67 -3.83 14.55 -21.01
CA PRO A 67 -3.23 15.32 -19.92
C PRO A 67 -3.51 14.74 -18.53
N ASP A 68 -4.61 14.00 -18.37
CA ASP A 68 -5.00 13.35 -17.11
C ASP A 68 -4.31 11.99 -16.91
N ALA A 69 -3.54 11.51 -17.90
CA ALA A 69 -2.83 10.24 -17.79
C ALA A 69 -1.57 10.39 -16.93
N VAL A 70 -1.44 9.55 -15.90
CA VAL A 70 -0.17 9.39 -15.18
C VAL A 70 0.79 8.51 -15.99
N ILE A 71 2.09 8.78 -15.90
CA ILE A 71 3.14 8.03 -16.60
C ILE A 71 3.96 7.27 -15.56
N PHE A 72 3.83 5.96 -15.57
CA PHE A 72 4.48 5.06 -14.62
C PHE A 72 5.86 4.59 -15.12
N GLY A 73 6.79 4.39 -14.18
CA GLY A 73 7.99 3.58 -14.36
C GLY A 73 9.13 4.40 -14.97
N LYS A 74 9.34 4.26 -16.29
CA LYS A 74 10.18 5.19 -17.04
C LYS A 74 9.38 6.46 -17.33
N GLY A 75 8.95 7.13 -16.27
CA GLY A 75 8.04 8.27 -16.31
C GLY A 75 8.06 9.07 -15.00
N PRO A 76 7.59 10.33 -15.04
CA PRO A 76 7.71 11.25 -13.90
C PRO A 76 6.65 11.11 -12.80
N ASP A 77 5.55 10.39 -13.01
CA ASP A 77 4.37 10.56 -12.14
C ASP A 77 4.24 9.48 -11.07
N VAL A 78 4.49 8.23 -11.41
CA VAL A 78 4.35 7.09 -10.50
C VAL A 78 5.54 6.16 -10.66
N ARG A 79 6.10 5.70 -9.55
CA ARG A 79 7.29 4.85 -9.58
C ARG A 79 6.96 3.40 -9.28
N TRP A 80 7.74 2.52 -9.88
CA TRP A 80 7.79 1.13 -9.45
C TRP A 80 8.24 1.02 -8.00
N CYS A 81 7.57 0.15 -7.23
CA CYS A 81 7.91 -0.05 -5.81
C CYS A 81 9.25 -0.76 -5.60
N GLY A 82 9.86 -1.32 -6.64
CA GLY A 82 11.19 -1.95 -6.60
C GLY A 82 11.19 -3.47 -6.54
N ASN A 83 10.01 -4.11 -6.57
CA ASN A 83 9.85 -5.56 -6.66
C ASN A 83 8.51 -5.93 -7.31
N GLU A 84 8.35 -7.20 -7.70
CA GLU A 84 7.10 -7.75 -8.28
C GLU A 84 6.40 -8.74 -7.33
N ALA A 85 6.95 -8.93 -6.13
CA ALA A 85 6.42 -9.84 -5.12
C ALA A 85 5.28 -9.22 -4.30
N GLY A 86 5.03 -7.92 -4.45
CA GLY A 86 4.09 -7.16 -3.64
C GLY A 86 4.64 -6.77 -2.27
N GLU A 87 5.96 -6.79 -2.10
CA GLU A 87 6.62 -6.32 -0.88
C GLU A 87 6.59 -4.79 -0.83
N THR A 88 6.47 -4.24 0.38
CA THR A 88 6.39 -2.79 0.58
C THR A 88 7.35 -2.32 1.66
N ARG A 89 7.77 -1.06 1.55
CA ARG A 89 8.66 -0.43 2.52
C ARG A 89 7.91 -0.16 3.82
N LYS A 90 8.61 -0.28 4.94
CA LYS A 90 8.08 0.16 6.24
C LYS A 90 7.74 1.65 6.24
N SER A 91 8.60 2.46 5.63
CA SER A 91 8.46 3.91 5.45
C SER A 91 8.39 4.22 3.96
N GLU A 92 7.18 4.37 3.42
CA GLU A 92 6.99 4.65 2.00
C GLU A 92 6.74 6.15 1.80
N TRP A 93 7.75 6.84 1.25
CA TRP A 93 7.70 8.27 0.99
C TRP A 93 7.31 8.54 -0.46
N SER A 94 6.37 9.45 -0.65
CA SER A 94 6.02 9.99 -1.96
C SER A 94 6.92 11.17 -2.34
N VAL A 95 7.51 11.87 -1.36
CA VAL A 95 8.51 12.92 -1.63
C VAL A 95 9.90 12.31 -1.69
N ILE A 96 10.49 12.27 -2.88
CA ILE A 96 11.76 11.59 -3.20
C ILE A 96 12.82 12.60 -3.66
N PRO A 97 14.08 12.49 -3.19
CA PRO A 97 15.20 13.26 -3.72
C PRO A 97 15.62 12.78 -5.12
N ILE A 98 15.86 13.72 -6.03
CA ILE A 98 16.37 13.47 -7.39
C ILE A 98 17.59 14.36 -7.68
N ASN A 99 18.62 13.83 -8.34
CA ASN A 99 19.89 14.53 -8.58
C ASN A 99 19.92 15.30 -9.91
N GLY A 100 18.76 15.71 -10.41
CA GLY A 100 18.60 16.47 -11.66
C GLY A 100 17.23 17.12 -11.71
N THR A 101 17.02 18.03 -12.66
CA THR A 101 15.68 18.62 -12.84
C THR A 101 14.70 17.53 -13.32
N PRO A 102 13.42 17.57 -12.94
CA PRO A 102 12.44 16.58 -13.39
C PRO A 102 12.41 16.39 -14.92
N GLU A 103 12.64 17.46 -15.69
CA GLU A 103 12.65 17.43 -17.16
C GLU A 103 13.83 16.68 -17.75
N ASN A 104 14.94 16.55 -17.01
CA ASN A 104 16.17 15.91 -17.46
C ASN A 104 16.53 14.68 -16.63
N TRP A 105 15.64 14.26 -15.73
CA TRP A 105 15.88 13.11 -14.87
C TRP A 105 15.61 11.81 -15.63
N ASP A 106 16.59 10.90 -15.58
CA ASP A 106 16.46 9.56 -16.16
C ASP A 106 15.84 8.62 -15.12
N TRP A 107 14.50 8.63 -15.04
CA TRP A 107 13.65 7.94 -14.06
C TRP A 107 14.08 6.48 -13.80
N PRO A 108 14.91 6.23 -12.76
CA PRO A 108 15.50 4.93 -12.54
C PRO A 108 14.56 4.05 -11.70
N ASP A 109 14.88 2.77 -11.64
CA ASP A 109 14.17 1.85 -10.76
C ASP A 109 14.60 2.11 -9.31
N MET A 110 13.66 2.54 -8.47
CA MET A 110 13.94 2.96 -7.10
C MET A 110 13.84 1.76 -6.14
N THR A 111 14.92 0.99 -6.01
CA THR A 111 14.92 -0.29 -5.28
C THR A 111 15.43 -0.23 -3.84
N ASP A 112 16.04 0.89 -3.40
CA ASP A 112 16.56 1.01 -2.04
C ASP A 112 15.44 0.92 -0.98
N ASP A 113 15.75 0.42 0.21
CA ASP A 113 14.80 0.34 1.34
C ASP A 113 14.38 1.71 1.89
N ASP A 114 15.32 2.65 1.92
CA ASP A 114 15.08 4.05 2.30
C ASP A 114 15.20 4.93 1.07
N LEU A 115 14.09 5.55 0.64
CA LEU A 115 14.08 6.46 -0.50
C LEU A 115 13.92 7.93 -0.10
N GLY A 116 13.52 8.22 1.14
CA GLY A 116 12.98 9.54 1.50
C GLY A 116 13.30 9.99 2.92
N SER A 117 14.26 9.39 3.61
CA SER A 117 14.70 9.92 4.91
C SER A 117 15.25 11.34 4.80
N LEU A 118 15.20 12.08 5.92
CA LEU A 118 15.79 13.42 6.01
C LEU A 118 17.28 13.40 5.67
N SER A 119 18.01 12.33 6.01
CA SER A 119 19.42 12.20 5.64
C SER A 119 19.62 12.17 4.11
N LYS A 120 18.81 11.39 3.38
CA LYS A 120 18.86 11.36 1.91
C LYS A 120 18.43 12.69 1.29
N ILE A 121 17.38 13.30 1.82
CA ILE A 121 16.89 14.61 1.37
C ILE A 121 17.97 15.67 1.56
N ASN A 122 18.55 15.80 2.76
CA ASN A 122 19.55 16.81 3.06
C ASN A 122 20.78 16.65 2.15
N LYS A 123 21.29 15.42 2.00
CA LYS A 123 22.43 15.13 1.12
C LYS A 123 22.15 15.52 -0.35
N CYS A 124 20.94 15.25 -0.83
CA CYS A 124 20.51 15.61 -2.17
C CYS A 124 20.49 17.14 -2.35
N LEU A 125 19.85 17.85 -1.42
CA LEU A 125 19.72 19.31 -1.48
C LEU A 125 21.07 20.02 -1.32
N GLU A 126 21.94 19.55 -0.43
CA GLU A 126 23.32 20.06 -0.27
C GLU A 126 24.15 19.93 -1.56
N SER A 127 23.81 18.93 -2.39
CA SER A 127 24.47 18.69 -3.69
C SER A 127 23.78 19.43 -4.85
N GLY A 128 22.79 20.29 -4.57
CA GLY A 128 22.02 21.02 -5.58
C GLY A 128 20.95 20.19 -6.29
N GLY A 129 20.53 19.07 -5.72
CA GLY A 129 19.42 18.25 -6.22
C GLY A 129 18.05 18.83 -5.87
N PHE A 130 17.00 18.09 -6.26
CA PHE A 130 15.60 18.51 -6.16
C PHE A 130 14.78 17.49 -5.37
N LEU A 131 13.58 17.87 -4.96
CA LEU A 131 12.57 16.97 -4.44
C LEU A 131 11.45 16.82 -5.46
N HIS A 132 10.96 15.60 -5.61
CA HIS A 132 9.87 15.27 -6.54
C HIS A 132 8.80 14.45 -5.85
N TRP A 133 7.53 14.74 -6.14
CA TRP A 133 6.41 13.91 -5.70
C TRP A 133 6.28 12.70 -6.64
N TYR A 134 6.79 11.55 -6.19
CA TYR A 134 6.92 10.32 -6.95
C TYR A 134 6.38 9.13 -6.12
N PRO A 135 5.04 9.02 -5.97
CA PRO A 135 4.39 7.95 -5.21
C PRO A 135 4.67 6.56 -5.79
N ALA A 136 4.70 5.57 -4.91
CA ALA A 136 4.87 4.17 -5.29
C ALA A 136 3.58 3.58 -5.86
N GLU A 137 3.74 2.73 -6.87
CA GLU A 137 2.77 1.70 -7.21
C GLU A 137 3.42 0.32 -7.03
N THR A 138 2.73 -0.52 -6.26
CA THR A 138 3.09 -1.89 -5.94
C THR A 138 2.37 -2.83 -6.89
N ASN A 139 3.12 -3.40 -7.84
CA ASN A 139 2.58 -4.36 -8.80
C ASN A 139 2.87 -5.80 -8.37
N THR A 140 1.88 -6.68 -8.55
CA THR A 140 2.10 -8.14 -8.50
C THR A 140 1.04 -8.86 -9.33
N SER A 141 1.18 -10.17 -9.49
CA SER A 141 0.18 -11.00 -10.13
C SER A 141 -0.57 -11.86 -9.12
N ILE A 142 -1.85 -12.11 -9.39
CA ILE A 142 -2.65 -13.11 -8.66
C ILE A 142 -2.12 -14.54 -8.85
N ARG A 143 -1.23 -14.77 -9.82
CA ARG A 143 -0.57 -16.06 -10.10
C ARG A 143 0.96 -15.93 -9.98
N ASP A 144 1.66 -17.06 -10.07
CA ASP A 144 3.15 -17.11 -10.07
C ASP A 144 3.76 -16.64 -11.41
N GLY A 145 3.06 -15.82 -12.18
CA GLY A 145 3.54 -15.26 -13.45
C GLY A 145 2.52 -14.33 -14.10
N TRP A 146 3.03 -13.37 -14.87
CA TRP A 146 2.23 -12.31 -15.48
C TRP A 146 1.22 -12.79 -16.52
N PHE A 147 1.54 -13.86 -17.26
CA PHE A 147 0.64 -14.47 -18.24
C PHE A 147 0.04 -15.78 -17.71
N TRP A 148 -1.17 -16.07 -18.16
CA TRP A 148 -1.83 -17.34 -17.91
C TRP A 148 -1.11 -18.44 -18.68
N ARG A 149 -0.77 -19.54 -18.01
CA ARG A 149 -0.11 -20.70 -18.62
C ARG A 149 -1.04 -21.91 -18.74
N ASN A 150 -1.78 -22.23 -17.68
CA ASN A 150 -2.77 -23.30 -17.61
C ASN A 150 -3.58 -23.22 -16.30
N GLU A 151 -4.63 -24.03 -16.20
CA GLU A 151 -5.51 -24.10 -15.01
C GLU A 151 -4.81 -24.57 -13.73
N ASN A 152 -3.71 -25.34 -13.85
CA ASN A 152 -2.94 -25.85 -12.71
C ASN A 152 -1.89 -24.85 -12.20
N GLN A 153 -1.70 -23.72 -12.87
CA GLN A 153 -0.82 -22.66 -12.38
C GLN A 153 -1.35 -22.17 -11.03
N HIS A 154 -0.44 -22.05 -10.06
CA HIS A 154 -0.78 -21.56 -8.73
C HIS A 154 -1.47 -20.20 -8.78
N VAL A 155 -2.52 -20.05 -7.98
CA VAL A 155 -3.26 -18.81 -7.74
C VAL A 155 -3.11 -18.49 -6.27
N LYS A 156 -2.63 -17.28 -5.99
CA LYS A 156 -2.45 -16.75 -4.64
C LYS A 156 -3.78 -16.81 -3.87
N THR A 157 -3.70 -17.08 -2.59
CA THR A 157 -4.87 -17.12 -1.71
C THR A 157 -5.41 -15.72 -1.45
N VAL A 158 -6.64 -15.66 -0.93
CA VAL A 158 -7.27 -14.42 -0.46
C VAL A 158 -6.36 -13.69 0.53
N ASP A 159 -5.72 -14.43 1.44
CA ASP A 159 -4.88 -13.85 2.49
C ASP A 159 -3.57 -13.29 1.96
N GLU A 160 -2.95 -13.96 0.99
CA GLU A 160 -1.75 -13.48 0.34
C GLU A 160 -2.02 -12.14 -0.35
N ILE A 161 -3.13 -12.02 -1.08
CA ILE A 161 -3.49 -10.78 -1.77
C ILE A 161 -3.95 -9.70 -0.79
N LEU A 162 -4.75 -10.03 0.23
CA LEU A 162 -5.14 -9.08 1.28
C LEU A 162 -3.92 -8.55 2.03
N ASN A 163 -2.93 -9.40 2.31
CA ASN A 163 -1.69 -8.96 2.95
C ASN A 163 -0.95 -7.93 2.08
N VAL A 164 -0.84 -8.18 0.76
CA VAL A 164 -0.27 -7.18 -0.15
C VAL A 164 -1.11 -5.91 -0.19
N TRP A 165 -2.44 -6.00 -0.27
CA TRP A 165 -3.34 -4.83 -0.26
C TRP A 165 -3.16 -3.99 1.01
N TYR A 166 -3.15 -4.61 2.19
CA TYR A 166 -2.96 -3.90 3.45
C TYR A 166 -1.59 -3.24 3.54
N ASN A 167 -0.55 -3.89 3.03
CA ASN A 167 0.81 -3.36 3.07
C ASN A 167 1.08 -2.31 1.97
N SER A 168 0.28 -2.28 0.89
CA SER A 168 0.39 -1.30 -0.20
C SER A 168 -0.60 -0.15 -0.01
N VAL A 169 -1.89 -0.37 -0.24
CA VAL A 169 -2.95 0.64 -0.05
C VAL A 169 -2.97 1.17 1.38
N GLY A 170 -2.73 0.30 2.37
CA GLY A 170 -2.59 0.69 3.78
C GLY A 170 -1.16 1.08 4.19
N GLY A 171 -0.25 1.24 3.25
CA GLY A 171 1.16 1.60 3.45
C GLY A 171 1.65 2.69 2.52
N ASN A 172 0.77 3.62 2.12
CA ASN A 172 1.09 4.75 1.23
C ASN A 172 1.61 4.36 -0.18
N SER A 173 1.06 3.30 -0.77
CA SER A 173 1.30 2.89 -2.15
C SER A 173 -0.03 2.66 -2.88
N VAL A 174 0.00 2.66 -4.21
CA VAL A 174 -1.08 2.16 -5.07
C VAL A 174 -0.90 0.64 -5.26
N PHE A 175 -1.99 -0.12 -5.32
CA PHE A 175 -1.91 -1.57 -5.56
C PHE A 175 -2.37 -1.92 -6.99
N LEU A 176 -1.43 -2.38 -7.80
CA LEU A 176 -1.69 -2.89 -9.15
C LEU A 176 -1.65 -4.42 -9.17
N LEU A 177 -2.82 -5.05 -9.24
CA LEU A 177 -2.94 -6.50 -9.30
C LEU A 177 -3.20 -6.98 -10.73
N ASN A 178 -2.29 -7.79 -11.28
CA ASN A 178 -2.50 -8.46 -12.56
C ASN A 178 -3.38 -9.71 -12.43
N ILE A 179 -4.36 -9.84 -13.33
CA ILE A 179 -5.23 -11.00 -13.49
C ILE A 179 -5.22 -11.43 -14.96
N PRO A 180 -4.49 -12.50 -15.33
CA PRO A 180 -4.29 -12.83 -16.73
C PRO A 180 -5.49 -13.59 -17.34
N PRO A 181 -6.03 -13.13 -18.48
CA PRO A 181 -6.99 -13.91 -19.25
C PRO A 181 -6.39 -15.24 -19.75
N ASN A 182 -7.21 -16.29 -19.81
CA ASN A 182 -6.83 -17.58 -20.36
C ASN A 182 -6.88 -17.61 -21.90
N ASN A 183 -6.52 -18.74 -22.51
CA ASN A 183 -6.54 -18.94 -23.96
C ASN A 183 -7.93 -18.94 -24.62
N LYS A 184 -9.00 -18.70 -23.85
CA LYS A 184 -10.37 -18.49 -24.34
C LYS A 184 -10.81 -17.03 -24.21
N GLY A 185 -9.92 -16.12 -23.81
CA GLY A 185 -10.23 -14.71 -23.58
C GLY A 185 -11.07 -14.46 -22.33
N LEU A 186 -11.02 -15.37 -21.34
CA LEU A 186 -11.80 -15.27 -20.10
C LEU A 186 -10.88 -15.28 -18.88
N LEU A 187 -11.32 -14.65 -17.79
CA LEU A 187 -10.69 -14.85 -16.48
C LEU A 187 -11.03 -16.25 -15.95
N ALA A 188 -10.06 -16.93 -15.36
CA ALA A 188 -10.29 -18.25 -14.79
C ALA A 188 -11.21 -18.15 -13.55
N LYS A 189 -12.07 -19.16 -13.35
CA LYS A 189 -13.07 -19.15 -12.26
C LYS A 189 -12.44 -18.98 -10.87
N ARG A 190 -11.27 -19.61 -10.65
CA ARG A 190 -10.54 -19.52 -9.38
C ARG A 190 -10.08 -18.09 -9.09
N ASP A 191 -9.59 -17.39 -10.10
CA ASP A 191 -9.08 -16.02 -10.00
C ASP A 191 -10.23 -15.07 -9.66
N VAL A 192 -11.36 -15.22 -10.36
CA VAL A 192 -12.60 -14.45 -10.09
C VAL A 192 -13.10 -14.69 -8.67
N GLN A 193 -13.10 -15.94 -8.18
CA GLN A 193 -13.53 -16.24 -6.82
C GLN A 193 -12.66 -15.53 -5.77
N VAL A 194 -11.34 -15.59 -5.92
CA VAL A 194 -10.41 -14.88 -5.02
C VAL A 194 -10.69 -13.37 -5.02
N LEU A 195 -10.90 -12.76 -6.18
CA LEU A 195 -11.25 -11.33 -6.27
C LEU A 195 -12.57 -11.00 -5.57
N GLN A 196 -13.59 -11.84 -5.75
CA GLN A 196 -14.90 -11.66 -5.10
C GLN A 196 -14.79 -11.78 -3.58
N ASP A 197 -14.04 -12.76 -3.08
CA ASP A 197 -13.84 -12.96 -1.65
C ASP A 197 -13.09 -11.78 -1.02
N ILE A 198 -12.04 -11.28 -1.67
CA ILE A 198 -11.32 -10.07 -1.25
C ILE A 198 -12.26 -8.87 -1.22
N GLY A 199 -13.03 -8.65 -2.29
CA GLY A 199 -13.98 -7.54 -2.37
C GLY A 199 -15.04 -7.60 -1.26
N ASN A 200 -15.56 -8.79 -0.97
CA ASN A 200 -16.52 -9.00 0.11
C ASN A 200 -15.92 -8.70 1.49
N ILE A 201 -14.69 -9.16 1.75
CA ILE A 201 -13.97 -8.88 3.01
C ILE A 201 -13.75 -7.38 3.17
N LEU A 202 -13.17 -6.71 2.17
CA LEU A 202 -12.90 -5.28 2.23
C LEU A 202 -14.18 -4.45 2.40
N ASN A 203 -15.23 -4.76 1.63
CA ASN A 203 -16.52 -4.07 1.75
C ASN A 203 -17.12 -4.24 3.14
N LYS A 204 -17.08 -5.45 3.72
CA LYS A 204 -17.59 -5.71 5.06
C LYS A 204 -16.76 -4.98 6.12
N THR A 205 -15.44 -5.13 6.10
CA THR A 205 -14.51 -4.52 7.05
C THR A 205 -14.64 -3.00 7.10
N PHE A 206 -14.70 -2.34 5.94
CA PHE A 206 -14.71 -0.88 5.86
C PHE A 206 -16.11 -0.25 5.73
N SER A 207 -17.17 -1.04 5.88
CA SER A 207 -18.56 -0.58 5.75
C SER A 207 -19.00 0.44 6.81
N LYS A 208 -18.40 0.37 8.01
CA LYS A 208 -18.78 1.20 9.15
C LYS A 208 -17.54 1.70 9.88
N ASN A 209 -17.30 3.02 9.81
CA ASN A 209 -16.31 3.66 10.67
C ASN A 209 -16.87 3.80 12.09
N LEU A 210 -16.28 3.07 13.03
CA LEU A 210 -16.66 3.02 14.45
C LEU A 210 -16.21 4.26 15.23
N ALA A 211 -15.40 5.15 14.62
CA ALA A 211 -15.00 6.42 15.20
C ALA A 211 -16.02 7.55 14.99
N ILE A 212 -17.04 7.35 14.14
CA ILE A 212 -18.07 8.38 13.88
C ILE A 212 -18.83 8.71 15.17
N GLY A 213 -18.99 10.00 15.43
CA GLY A 213 -19.65 10.51 16.64
C GLY A 213 -18.74 10.61 17.87
N ALA A 214 -17.45 10.30 17.74
CA ALA A 214 -16.48 10.52 18.79
C ALA A 214 -16.27 12.02 19.08
N GLN A 215 -15.88 12.33 20.30
CA GLN A 215 -15.34 13.64 20.65
C GLN A 215 -13.83 13.61 20.48
N VAL A 216 -13.28 14.61 19.77
CA VAL A 216 -11.84 14.71 19.52
C VAL A 216 -11.31 15.98 20.19
N LYS A 217 -10.20 15.84 20.92
CA LYS A 217 -9.41 16.98 21.43
C LYS A 217 -7.98 16.84 20.95
N ALA A 218 -7.26 17.95 20.80
CA ALA A 218 -5.84 17.95 20.50
C ALA A 218 -5.06 18.72 21.57
N SER A 219 -3.80 18.36 21.77
CA SER A 219 -2.85 19.18 22.55
C SER A 219 -2.58 20.54 21.89
N SER A 220 -2.69 20.60 20.55
CA SER A 220 -2.56 21.81 19.75
C SER A 220 -3.31 21.69 18.43
N PHE A 221 -3.80 22.82 17.92
CA PHE A 221 -4.28 22.98 16.55
C PHE A 221 -4.08 24.44 16.11
N LYS A 222 -3.97 24.66 14.79
CA LYS A 222 -3.60 25.97 14.22
C LYS A 222 -4.66 27.03 14.41
N ASP A 223 -5.90 26.72 14.01
CA ASP A 223 -7.06 27.61 13.99
C ASP A 223 -8.36 26.79 13.84
N GLU A 224 -9.52 27.45 13.89
CA GLU A 224 -10.83 26.80 13.80
C GLU A 224 -11.08 26.03 12.48
N ILE A 225 -10.37 26.37 11.40
CA ILE A 225 -10.45 25.64 10.13
C ILE A 225 -9.72 24.30 10.24
N HIS A 226 -8.70 24.20 11.11
CA HIS A 226 -7.86 23.02 11.33
C HIS A 226 -8.12 22.31 12.67
N LYS A 227 -9.35 22.43 13.19
CA LYS A 227 -9.77 21.87 14.48
C LYS A 227 -9.68 20.32 14.51
N PRO A 228 -9.49 19.72 15.70
CA PRO A 228 -9.33 18.27 15.87
C PRO A 228 -10.47 17.42 15.28
N GLU A 229 -11.71 17.91 15.29
CA GLU A 229 -12.89 17.16 14.83
C GLU A 229 -12.85 16.85 13.33
N ASN A 230 -12.04 17.57 12.56
CA ASN A 230 -11.90 17.34 11.12
C ASN A 230 -11.36 15.94 10.79
N ILE A 231 -10.70 15.24 11.73
CA ILE A 231 -10.20 13.88 11.47
C ILE A 231 -11.33 12.84 11.35
N ILE A 232 -12.57 13.17 11.73
CA ILE A 232 -13.73 12.25 11.71
C ILE A 232 -14.95 12.81 10.98
N ASP A 233 -14.79 13.89 10.20
CA ASP A 233 -15.90 14.55 9.52
C ASP A 233 -16.28 13.92 8.16
N GLY A 234 -15.48 12.99 7.67
CA GLY A 234 -15.68 12.30 6.40
C GLY A 234 -15.32 13.12 5.16
N ASN A 235 -14.63 14.26 5.31
CA ASN A 235 -14.23 15.15 4.23
C ASN A 235 -12.70 15.18 4.08
N LEU A 236 -12.19 14.60 3.00
CA LEU A 236 -10.74 14.53 2.75
C LEU A 236 -10.09 15.90 2.46
N ASN A 237 -10.89 16.94 2.22
CA ASN A 237 -10.41 18.30 1.96
C ASN A 237 -10.22 19.13 3.24
N THR A 238 -10.75 18.70 4.38
CA THR A 238 -10.49 19.29 5.70
C THR A 238 -9.43 18.48 6.42
N CYS A 239 -8.74 19.07 7.39
CA CYS A 239 -7.79 18.33 8.23
C CYS A 239 -7.64 18.95 9.60
N TRP A 240 -7.18 18.17 10.56
CA TRP A 240 -6.51 18.70 11.74
C TRP A 240 -5.07 19.02 11.38
N MET A 241 -4.55 20.14 11.91
CA MET A 241 -3.15 20.55 11.76
C MET A 241 -2.71 21.33 13.00
N THR A 242 -1.47 21.11 13.45
CA THR A 242 -0.86 21.87 14.56
C THR A 242 -0.47 23.28 14.12
N LYS A 243 -0.02 24.11 15.07
CA LYS A 243 0.58 25.41 14.74
C LYS A 243 1.85 25.22 13.92
N ASP A 244 2.25 26.29 13.22
CA ASP A 244 3.43 26.26 12.39
C ASP A 244 4.67 25.83 13.20
N TRP A 245 5.41 24.85 12.67
CA TRP A 245 6.63 24.25 13.25
C TRP A 245 6.45 23.39 14.50
N GLU A 246 5.23 23.15 14.97
CA GLU A 246 4.98 22.14 15.99
C GLU A 246 4.95 20.75 15.35
N ASN A 247 6.04 20.00 15.46
CA ASN A 247 6.23 18.71 14.79
C ASN A 247 5.75 17.48 15.58
N ASN A 248 5.19 17.69 16.76
CA ASN A 248 4.63 16.65 17.62
C ASN A 248 3.33 17.15 18.27
N ALA A 249 2.41 16.24 18.53
CA ALA A 249 1.14 16.54 19.19
C ALA A 249 0.40 15.25 19.57
N GLU A 250 -0.60 15.39 20.45
CA GLU A 250 -1.48 14.32 20.85
C GLU A 250 -2.93 14.64 20.48
N LEU A 251 -3.64 13.64 19.93
CA LEU A 251 -5.08 13.67 19.72
C LEU A 251 -5.73 12.67 20.68
N PHE A 252 -6.76 13.12 21.38
CA PHE A 252 -7.55 12.32 22.31
C PHE A 252 -8.94 12.11 21.72
N ILE A 253 -9.27 10.85 21.45
CA ILE A 253 -10.54 10.44 20.85
C ILE A 253 -11.35 9.71 21.92
N SER A 254 -12.54 10.21 22.22
CA SER A 254 -13.50 9.58 23.13
C SER A 254 -14.75 9.15 22.35
N LEU A 255 -14.93 7.84 22.19
CA LEU A 255 -16.08 7.24 21.54
C LEU A 255 -17.32 7.34 22.45
N PRO A 256 -18.55 7.36 21.89
CA PRO A 256 -19.78 7.36 22.70
C PRO A 256 -19.96 6.11 23.57
N GLU A 257 -19.40 4.97 23.13
CA GLU A 257 -19.43 3.68 23.81
C GLU A 257 -18.19 2.87 23.45
N LYS A 258 -17.92 1.78 24.18
CA LYS A 258 -16.82 0.86 23.86
C LYS A 258 -17.07 0.19 22.51
N GLN A 259 -16.10 0.31 21.60
CA GLN A 259 -16.13 -0.33 20.29
C GLN A 259 -15.11 -1.46 20.22
N LYS A 260 -15.47 -2.53 19.51
CA LYS A 260 -14.56 -3.64 19.16
C LYS A 260 -13.95 -3.36 17.79
N PHE A 261 -12.62 -3.27 17.70
CA PHE A 261 -11.93 -2.94 16.44
C PHE A 261 -10.56 -3.63 16.34
N ASN A 262 -10.05 -3.78 15.11
CA ASN A 262 -8.73 -4.35 14.82
C ASN A 262 -8.07 -3.76 13.55
N ARG A 263 -8.68 -2.72 12.97
CA ARG A 263 -8.15 -1.95 11.85
C ARG A 263 -8.24 -0.47 12.22
N ILE A 264 -7.12 0.22 12.16
CA ILE A 264 -7.05 1.66 12.46
C ILE A 264 -6.53 2.37 11.22
N VAL A 265 -7.31 3.30 10.69
CA VAL A 265 -6.99 4.06 9.48
C VAL A 265 -6.54 5.46 9.87
N LEU A 266 -5.42 5.89 9.31
CA LEU A 266 -4.92 7.27 9.35
C LEU A 266 -4.66 7.74 7.92
N GLN A 267 -4.95 9.00 7.63
CA GLN A 267 -4.62 9.64 6.35
C GLN A 267 -4.12 11.07 6.61
N GLU A 268 -3.05 11.47 5.94
CA GLU A 268 -2.59 12.86 5.89
C GLU A 268 -3.34 13.64 4.80
N GLN A 269 -3.42 14.95 4.96
CA GLN A 269 -3.88 15.83 3.89
C GLN A 269 -2.72 16.06 2.92
N ILE A 270 -2.57 15.17 1.94
CA ILE A 270 -1.44 15.22 1.01
C ILE A 270 -1.61 16.21 -0.14
N GLN A 271 -2.84 16.64 -0.44
CA GLN A 271 -3.15 17.47 -1.61
C GLN A 271 -2.65 18.90 -1.45
N ASP A 272 -2.92 19.51 -0.30
CA ASP A 272 -2.57 20.90 0.00
C ASP A 272 -1.32 21.00 0.90
N TYR A 273 -1.05 19.96 1.70
CA TYR A 273 0.00 19.99 2.71
C TYR A 273 1.14 18.98 2.49
N SER A 274 1.07 18.12 1.48
CA SER A 274 2.06 17.07 1.22
C SER A 274 2.16 16.02 2.34
N GLN A 275 3.17 15.16 2.29
CA GLN A 275 3.44 14.12 3.28
C GLN A 275 4.44 14.60 4.33
N ARG A 276 4.06 14.55 5.61
CA ARG A 276 4.80 15.20 6.70
C ARG A 276 5.16 14.29 7.86
N ILE A 277 4.25 13.43 8.30
CA ILE A 277 4.43 12.60 9.50
C ILE A 277 5.52 11.56 9.27
N SER A 278 6.51 11.52 10.18
CA SER A 278 7.66 10.61 10.13
C SER A 278 7.62 9.55 11.23
N GLU A 279 6.92 9.80 12.34
CA GLU A 279 6.74 8.84 13.42
C GLU A 279 5.44 9.06 14.22
N PHE A 280 4.72 7.99 14.50
CA PHE A 280 3.50 8.03 15.31
C PHE A 280 3.30 6.78 16.17
N GLU A 281 2.50 6.93 17.21
CA GLU A 281 2.04 5.87 18.10
C GLU A 281 0.53 6.00 18.35
N ILE A 282 -0.14 4.87 18.55
CA ILE A 282 -1.55 4.82 18.92
C ILE A 282 -1.68 4.00 20.19
N GLU A 283 -2.36 4.59 21.18
CA GLU A 283 -2.70 3.96 22.45
C GLU A 283 -4.22 3.82 22.58
N ALA A 284 -4.67 2.82 23.33
CA ALA A 284 -6.06 2.71 23.79
C ALA A 284 -6.10 2.55 25.31
N MET A 285 -7.17 3.03 25.93
CA MET A 285 -7.42 2.80 27.36
C MET A 285 -7.96 1.38 27.56
N ILE A 286 -7.16 0.53 28.18
CA ILE A 286 -7.50 -0.86 28.51
C ILE A 286 -7.25 -1.04 30.01
N ASP A 287 -8.26 -1.49 30.76
CA ASP A 287 -8.18 -1.70 32.21
C ASP A 287 -7.66 -0.49 33.01
N ASN A 288 -8.07 0.72 32.59
CA ASN A 288 -7.64 2.02 33.14
C ASN A 288 -6.17 2.39 32.90
N GLU A 289 -5.48 1.69 32.00
CA GLU A 289 -4.12 2.02 31.58
C GLU A 289 -4.09 2.35 30.08
N TRP A 290 -3.23 3.30 29.70
CA TRP A 290 -2.95 3.56 28.30
C TRP A 290 -1.99 2.49 27.79
N VAL A 291 -2.49 1.62 26.91
CA VAL A 291 -1.71 0.56 26.29
C VAL A 291 -1.43 0.93 24.85
N LYS A 292 -0.17 0.84 24.44
CA LYS A 292 0.23 0.99 23.04
C LYS A 292 -0.33 -0.16 22.21
N ILE A 293 -1.12 0.18 21.19
CA ILE A 293 -1.78 -0.80 20.31
C ILE A 293 -1.24 -0.80 18.89
N ALA A 294 -0.62 0.30 18.45
CA ALA A 294 0.05 0.39 17.16
C ALA A 294 1.12 1.49 17.17
N ASN A 295 2.08 1.39 16.25
CA ASN A 295 3.03 2.45 15.96
C ASN A 295 3.50 2.35 14.51
N GLY A 296 4.08 3.42 13.99
CA GLY A 296 4.58 3.46 12.62
C GLY A 296 5.42 4.68 12.35
N THR A 297 5.90 4.76 11.11
CA THR A 297 6.69 5.89 10.62
C THR A 297 5.81 6.80 9.77
N THR A 298 5.77 6.58 8.46
CA THR A 298 5.01 7.38 7.49
C THR A 298 3.53 7.04 7.49
N ILE A 299 2.68 8.04 7.21
CA ILE A 299 1.25 7.85 6.93
C ILE A 299 0.93 8.11 5.45
N GLY A 300 1.19 9.33 4.96
CA GLY A 300 0.89 9.73 3.58
C GLY A 300 -0.60 9.63 3.22
N TYR A 301 -0.91 9.17 2.02
CA TYR A 301 -2.28 9.00 1.53
C TYR A 301 -3.12 8.15 2.47
N LYS A 302 -2.56 7.03 2.96
CA LYS A 302 -3.26 6.11 3.86
C LYS A 302 -2.31 5.16 4.57
N LYS A 303 -2.51 5.05 5.88
CA LYS A 303 -1.95 4.03 6.76
C LYS A 303 -3.07 3.21 7.38
N ILE A 304 -2.97 1.88 7.27
CA ILE A 304 -3.88 0.95 7.96
C ILE A 304 -3.07 0.13 8.94
N CYS A 305 -3.23 0.39 10.23
CA CYS A 305 -2.64 -0.42 11.29
C CYS A 305 -3.53 -1.64 11.53
N ARG A 306 -2.96 -2.84 11.39
CA ARG A 306 -3.59 -4.11 11.80
C ARG A 306 -3.15 -4.41 13.22
N THR A 307 -4.09 -4.64 14.12
CA THR A 307 -3.84 -4.95 15.53
C THR A 307 -4.52 -6.26 15.92
N SER A 308 -4.23 -6.77 17.12
CA SER A 308 -5.15 -7.71 17.78
C SER A 308 -6.50 -7.03 18.04
N THR A 309 -7.51 -7.82 18.36
CA THR A 309 -8.85 -7.27 18.58
C THR A 309 -8.93 -6.54 19.91
N ILE A 310 -9.24 -5.24 19.85
CA ILE A 310 -9.29 -4.35 21.01
C ILE A 310 -10.73 -3.95 21.26
N THR A 311 -11.11 -3.84 22.54
CA THR A 311 -12.39 -3.24 22.96
C THR A 311 -12.12 -2.03 23.83
N ALA A 312 -12.32 -0.83 23.30
CA ALA A 312 -12.03 0.42 24.00
C ALA A 312 -12.96 1.55 23.54
N ASP A 313 -13.11 2.58 24.37
CA ASP A 313 -13.84 3.83 24.09
C ASP A 313 -12.93 5.06 24.09
N LYS A 314 -11.66 4.92 24.52
CA LYS A 314 -10.69 6.01 24.51
C LYS A 314 -9.45 5.60 23.73
N ILE A 315 -9.12 6.42 22.74
CA ILE A 315 -7.97 6.23 21.85
C ILE A 315 -7.13 7.50 21.93
N LYS A 316 -5.81 7.35 21.86
CA LYS A 316 -4.87 8.46 21.77
C LYS A 316 -3.95 8.23 20.59
N ILE A 317 -3.84 9.23 19.72
CA ILE A 317 -2.85 9.26 18.65
C ILE A 317 -1.75 10.22 19.08
N LYS A 318 -0.51 9.75 19.09
CA LYS A 318 0.68 10.54 19.41
C LYS A 318 1.48 10.69 18.13
N ILE A 319 1.55 11.91 17.61
CA ILE A 319 2.54 12.25 16.58
C ILE A 319 3.84 12.54 17.31
N LEU A 320 4.80 11.64 17.14
CA LEU A 320 6.09 11.69 17.81
C LEU A 320 7.07 12.57 17.04
N ASP A 321 7.02 12.49 15.70
CA ASP A 321 7.81 13.34 14.82
C ASP A 321 7.12 13.58 13.47
N SER A 322 7.44 14.72 12.88
CA SER A 322 7.03 15.10 11.54
C SER A 322 7.96 16.16 10.96
N ARG A 323 8.04 16.25 9.63
CA ARG A 323 8.96 17.18 8.95
C ARG A 323 8.66 18.66 9.24
N VAL A 324 7.39 18.98 9.45
CA VAL A 324 6.82 20.29 9.82
C VAL A 324 5.51 20.02 10.57
N SER A 325 4.57 20.97 10.67
CA SER A 325 3.25 20.73 11.29
C SER A 325 2.51 19.51 10.71
N PRO A 326 2.23 18.44 11.49
CA PRO A 326 1.54 17.25 10.99
C PRO A 326 0.11 17.59 10.58
N THR A 327 -0.41 16.81 9.63
CA THR A 327 -1.83 16.88 9.22
C THR A 327 -2.47 15.52 9.30
N ILE A 328 -3.74 15.47 9.69
CA ILE A 328 -4.58 14.28 9.57
C ILE A 328 -5.94 14.73 9.03
N ASN A 329 -6.37 14.17 7.89
CA ASN A 329 -7.70 14.42 7.33
C ASN A 329 -8.69 13.29 7.60
N ASN A 330 -8.20 12.11 8.02
CA ASN A 330 -9.09 11.01 8.34
C ASN A 330 -8.48 10.09 9.41
N PHE A 331 -9.31 9.76 10.39
CA PHE A 331 -9.13 8.73 11.38
C PHE A 331 -10.34 7.80 11.35
N GLY A 332 -10.09 6.50 11.33
CA GLY A 332 -11.18 5.53 11.40
C GLY A 332 -10.82 4.28 12.17
N LEU A 333 -11.84 3.73 12.82
CA LEU A 333 -11.78 2.45 13.50
C LEU A 333 -12.71 1.47 12.80
N TYR A 334 -12.20 0.30 12.48
CA TYR A 334 -12.95 -0.72 11.76
C TYR A 334 -12.69 -2.10 12.37
N PHE A 335 -13.64 -3.00 12.16
CA PHE A 335 -13.58 -4.36 12.62
C PHE A 335 -13.63 -5.32 11.44
N GLU A 336 -12.56 -6.08 11.27
CA GLU A 336 -12.54 -7.25 10.40
C GLU A 336 -12.82 -8.50 11.24
N GLU A 337 -13.86 -9.24 10.86
CA GLU A 337 -14.14 -10.53 11.47
C GLU A 337 -13.10 -11.55 10.99
N ILE A 338 -12.20 -11.95 11.89
CA ILE A 338 -11.18 -12.95 11.59
C ILE A 338 -11.87 -14.32 11.59
N GLN A 339 -12.18 -14.84 10.41
CA GLN A 339 -12.62 -16.23 10.28
C GLN A 339 -11.42 -17.15 10.46
N VAL A 340 -11.20 -17.61 11.69
CA VAL A 340 -10.13 -18.54 12.00
C VAL A 340 -10.41 -19.88 11.31
N SER A 341 -9.60 -20.24 10.33
CA SER A 341 -9.62 -21.61 9.78
C SER A 341 -8.88 -22.58 10.70
N ASN A 342 -9.18 -23.87 10.57
CA ASN A 342 -8.39 -24.89 11.24
C ASN A 342 -6.93 -24.80 10.76
N PRO A 343 -5.93 -24.82 11.66
CA PRO A 343 -4.54 -24.74 11.26
C PRO A 343 -4.16 -25.86 10.29
N ILE A 344 -3.50 -25.50 9.21
CA ILE A 344 -2.95 -26.42 8.23
C ILE A 344 -1.54 -26.80 8.69
N ILE A 345 -1.33 -28.09 8.93
CA ILE A 345 -0.05 -28.65 9.33
C ILE A 345 0.59 -29.30 8.10
N SER A 346 1.82 -28.89 7.80
CA SER A 346 2.61 -29.42 6.68
C SER A 346 3.98 -29.89 7.16
N ARG A 347 4.55 -30.91 6.52
CA ARG A 347 5.87 -31.46 6.83
C ARG A 347 6.70 -31.60 5.56
N ASP A 348 7.91 -31.07 5.56
CA ASP A 348 8.84 -31.22 4.45
C ASP A 348 9.66 -32.53 4.54
N LYS A 349 10.42 -32.83 3.48
CA LYS A 349 11.30 -34.01 3.40
C LYS A 349 12.43 -34.02 4.44
N ASN A 350 12.76 -32.88 5.03
CA ASN A 350 13.80 -32.73 6.06
C ASN A 350 13.23 -32.86 7.48
N GLY A 351 11.93 -33.13 7.62
CA GLY A 351 11.24 -33.24 8.88
C GLY A 351 10.87 -31.90 9.53
N LEU A 352 10.89 -30.80 8.77
CA LEU A 352 10.45 -29.51 9.22
C LEU A 352 8.92 -29.42 9.13
N VAL A 353 8.27 -29.18 10.26
CA VAL A 353 6.82 -29.00 10.36
C VAL A 353 6.49 -27.52 10.44
N SER A 354 5.62 -27.08 9.54
CA SER A 354 5.09 -25.72 9.49
C SER A 354 3.58 -25.76 9.73
N ILE A 355 3.10 -24.91 10.64
CA ILE A 355 1.67 -24.74 10.94
C ILE A 355 1.28 -23.33 10.54
N HIS A 356 0.24 -23.19 9.73
CA HIS A 356 -0.29 -21.88 9.33
C HIS A 356 -1.81 -21.88 9.41
N CYS A 357 -2.37 -20.70 9.58
CA CYS A 357 -3.80 -20.46 9.57
C CYS A 357 -4.09 -19.40 8.50
N ASN A 358 -5.24 -19.54 7.86
CA ASN A 358 -5.75 -18.62 6.86
C ASN A 358 -7.04 -17.97 7.40
N PRO A 359 -7.09 -16.65 7.64
CA PRO A 359 -6.04 -15.67 7.44
C PRO A 359 -4.90 -15.77 8.45
N SER A 360 -3.74 -15.21 8.06
CA SER A 360 -2.63 -14.97 8.98
C SER A 360 -2.99 -13.91 10.02
N GLY A 361 -2.61 -14.13 11.28
CA GLY A 361 -3.01 -13.28 12.41
C GLY A 361 -3.40 -14.05 13.67
N PRO A 362 -4.21 -15.12 13.59
CA PRO A 362 -4.58 -15.94 14.73
C PRO A 362 -3.37 -16.52 15.47
N ILE A 363 -3.47 -16.61 16.80
CA ILE A 363 -2.47 -17.26 17.63
C ILE A 363 -2.65 -18.77 17.48
N ILE A 364 -1.68 -19.42 16.84
CA ILE A 364 -1.68 -20.88 16.68
C ILE A 364 -1.12 -21.51 17.95
N LYS A 365 -1.91 -22.36 18.59
CA LYS A 365 -1.52 -23.16 19.76
C LYS A 365 -1.43 -24.62 19.34
N TYR A 366 -0.40 -25.32 19.80
CA TYR A 366 -0.16 -26.71 19.39
C TYR A 366 0.26 -27.62 20.55
N SER A 367 0.10 -28.93 20.33
CA SER A 367 0.61 -30.02 21.15
C SER A 367 1.43 -30.98 20.27
N THR A 368 2.32 -31.77 20.88
CA THR A 368 3.15 -32.76 20.17
C THR A 368 2.96 -34.18 20.70
N ASP A 369 2.08 -34.34 21.69
CA ASP A 369 1.73 -35.60 22.36
C ASP A 369 0.34 -36.11 21.96
N GLY A 370 -0.31 -35.44 21.01
CA GLY A 370 -1.66 -35.78 20.54
C GLY A 370 -2.80 -35.29 21.44
N THR A 371 -2.51 -34.52 22.50
CA THR A 371 -3.56 -33.87 23.31
C THR A 371 -4.23 -32.73 22.53
N GLU A 372 -5.47 -32.38 22.87
CA GLU A 372 -6.17 -31.24 22.27
C GLU A 372 -5.60 -29.91 22.82
N PRO A 373 -5.06 -29.00 21.98
CA PRO A 373 -4.50 -27.74 22.46
C PRO A 373 -5.59 -26.82 23.02
N ASN A 374 -5.25 -26.05 24.06
CA ASN A 374 -6.12 -25.06 24.69
C ASN A 374 -5.38 -23.72 24.90
N SER A 375 -6.01 -22.75 25.58
CA SER A 375 -5.45 -21.42 25.81
C SER A 375 -4.08 -21.43 26.50
N ASN A 376 -3.79 -22.45 27.33
CA ASN A 376 -2.53 -22.63 28.04
C ASN A 376 -1.47 -23.41 27.26
N SER A 377 -1.79 -23.92 26.05
CA SER A 377 -0.84 -24.67 25.23
C SER A 377 0.27 -23.79 24.64
N LYS A 378 1.29 -24.43 24.07
CA LYS A 378 2.45 -23.76 23.46
C LYS A 378 2.02 -23.00 22.22
N ILE A 379 2.54 -21.78 22.05
CA ILE A 379 2.33 -20.98 20.84
C ILE A 379 3.29 -21.45 19.74
N PHE A 380 2.78 -21.62 18.53
CA PHE A 380 3.57 -21.88 17.34
C PHE A 380 4.04 -20.56 16.73
N ASN A 381 5.33 -20.25 16.90
CA ASN A 381 5.95 -19.00 16.40
C ASN A 381 6.93 -19.22 15.24
N LYS A 382 7.36 -20.47 15.00
CA LYS A 382 8.31 -20.85 13.96
C LYS A 382 8.22 -22.33 13.63
N PRO A 383 8.63 -22.76 12.43
CA PRO A 383 8.70 -24.17 12.07
C PRO A 383 9.52 -25.02 13.06
N LEU A 384 9.07 -26.24 13.28
CA LEU A 384 9.62 -27.17 14.26
C LEU A 384 10.22 -28.38 13.56
N LYS A 385 11.43 -28.81 13.96
CA LYS A 385 12.10 -29.95 13.34
C LYS A 385 11.82 -31.22 14.14
N PHE A 386 11.24 -32.22 13.48
CA PHE A 386 11.02 -33.55 14.04
C PHE A 386 11.72 -34.61 13.18
N PRO A 387 12.73 -35.32 13.72
CA PRO A 387 13.46 -36.35 12.99
C PRO A 387 12.67 -37.66 12.81
N THR A 388 11.61 -37.87 13.59
CA THR A 388 10.76 -39.08 13.56
C THR A 388 9.28 -38.72 13.35
N GLY A 389 8.38 -39.70 13.31
CA GLY A 389 6.93 -39.46 13.30
C GLY A 389 6.47 -38.76 14.58
N VAL A 390 5.64 -37.72 14.47
CA VAL A 390 5.04 -36.99 15.60
C VAL A 390 3.57 -36.72 15.30
N ILE A 391 2.72 -36.79 16.33
CA ILE A 391 1.32 -36.37 16.24
C ILE A 391 1.27 -34.91 16.70
N ILE A 392 0.79 -34.04 15.83
CA ILE A 392 0.62 -32.62 16.15
C ILE A 392 -0.86 -32.29 15.97
N ASN A 393 -1.47 -31.80 17.05
CA ASN A 393 -2.74 -31.12 16.99
C ASN A 393 -2.49 -29.63 17.12
N ALA A 394 -3.24 -28.83 16.39
CA ALA A 394 -3.15 -27.39 16.43
C ALA A 394 -4.56 -26.78 16.39
N ILE A 395 -4.75 -25.72 17.17
CA ILE A 395 -5.94 -24.88 17.13
C ILE A 395 -5.47 -23.44 16.95
N ALA A 396 -6.20 -22.67 16.16
CA ALA A 396 -5.96 -21.24 16.05
C ALA A 396 -6.97 -20.52 16.94
N PHE A 397 -6.48 -19.54 17.70
CA PHE A 397 -7.30 -18.66 18.50
C PHE A 397 -7.34 -17.28 17.86
N ASP A 398 -8.52 -16.66 17.85
CA ASP A 398 -8.62 -15.22 17.62
C ASP A 398 -7.78 -14.50 18.70
N SER A 399 -7.03 -13.50 18.26
CA SER A 399 -5.99 -12.83 19.05
C SER A 399 -6.50 -11.64 19.82
#